data_AF-A0A853CC65-F1
#
_entry.id   AF-A0A853CC65-F1
#
_cell.length_a   1.000
_cell.length_b   1.000
_cell.length_c   1.000
_cell.angle_alpha   90.00
_cell.angle_beta   90.00
_cell.angle_gamma   90.00
#
_symmetry.space_group_name_H-M   'P 1'
#
loop_
_entity.id
_entity.type
_entity.pdbx_description
1 polymer ?
#
loop_
_entity_poly.entity_id
_entity_poly.type
_entity_poly.pdbx_seq_one_letter_code
_entity_poly.pdbx_strand_id
1 'polypeptide(L)'
;MSSDVAVDVSALAINVTIPEALRWTDTRRGEEFELTTLNVRLLRDGHLAAKAYGRPTAGGRGAYVSFRVPDRPELAALVSEAAERAGELWTAHRGLG
;
A
#
# COMPACT_ATOMS: atom_id res chain seq x y z
N MET A 1 7.42 -20.41 -29.04
CA MET A 1 6.94 -19.18 -29.71
C MET A 1 6.53 -18.23 -28.61
N SER A 2 7.47 -17.38 -28.15
CA SER A 2 7.06 -16.27 -27.29
C SER A 2 6.41 -15.26 -28.21
N SER A 3 5.14 -14.96 -27.98
CA SER A 3 4.50 -13.87 -28.69
C SER A 3 5.34 -12.61 -28.51
N ASP A 4 5.59 -11.88 -29.61
CA ASP A 4 6.24 -10.57 -29.71
C ASP A 4 5.42 -9.45 -29.01
N VAL A 5 4.76 -9.80 -27.91
CA VAL A 5 3.91 -8.93 -27.12
C VAL A 5 4.79 -8.36 -26.03
N ALA A 6 5.20 -7.11 -26.22
CA ALA A 6 5.80 -6.32 -25.16
C ALA A 6 4.84 -6.28 -23.96
N VAL A 7 5.35 -6.62 -22.78
CA VAL A 7 4.57 -6.54 -21.54
C VAL A 7 4.44 -5.07 -21.15
N ASP A 8 3.20 -4.56 -21.15
CA ASP A 8 2.87 -3.22 -20.67
C ASP A 8 2.46 -3.27 -19.19
N VAL A 9 3.21 -2.58 -18.33
CA VAL A 9 2.93 -2.47 -16.89
C VAL A 9 2.20 -1.15 -16.64
N SER A 10 0.88 -1.21 -16.55
CA SER A 10 0.01 -0.02 -16.41
C SER A 10 0.01 0.60 -15.02
N ALA A 11 0.21 -0.21 -13.98
CA ALA A 11 0.37 0.22 -12.59
C ALA A 11 1.02 -0.89 -11.75
N LEU A 12 1.83 -0.51 -10.76
CA LEU A 12 2.34 -1.42 -9.74
C LEU A 12 1.80 -1.00 -8.38
N ALA A 13 1.41 -1.98 -7.57
CA ALA A 13 0.93 -1.73 -6.22
C ALA A 13 1.46 -2.78 -5.24
N ILE A 14 1.85 -2.34 -4.05
CA ILE A 14 2.27 -3.19 -2.94
C ILE A 14 1.39 -2.92 -1.73
N ASN A 15 1.22 -3.94 -0.90
CA ASN A 15 0.59 -3.81 0.41
C ASN A 15 1.68 -3.82 1.47
N VAL A 16 1.65 -2.82 2.33
CA VAL A 16 2.66 -2.56 3.36
C VAL A 16 1.96 -2.57 4.71
N THR A 17 2.42 -3.40 5.63
CA THR A 17 1.93 -3.37 7.02
C THR A 17 2.41 -2.09 7.69
N ILE A 18 1.48 -1.37 8.34
CA ILE A 18 1.82 -0.19 9.15
C ILE A 18 2.36 -0.68 10.51
N PRO A 19 3.60 -0.31 10.89
CA PRO A 19 4.13 -0.59 12.22
C PRO A 19 3.21 -0.04 13.30
N GLU A 20 3.05 -0.76 14.41
CA GLU A 20 2.09 -0.41 15.47
C GLU A 20 2.23 1.04 15.94
N ALA A 21 3.47 1.51 16.17
CA ALA A 21 3.76 2.88 16.59
C ALA A 21 3.34 3.97 15.58
N LEU A 22 3.11 3.61 14.32
CA LEU A 22 2.71 4.53 13.25
C LEU A 22 1.23 4.42 12.89
N ARG A 23 0.47 3.53 13.52
CA ARG A 23 -0.97 3.38 13.27
C ARG A 23 -1.73 4.59 13.79
N TRP A 24 -2.90 4.83 13.22
CA TRP A 24 -3.83 5.85 13.68
C TRP A 24 -5.26 5.34 13.50
N THR A 25 -6.22 6.05 14.09
CA THR A 25 -7.64 5.85 13.81
C THR A 25 -8.19 6.95 12.92
N ASP A 26 -9.16 6.61 12.07
CA ASP A 26 -9.91 7.55 11.26
C ASP A 26 -11.36 7.07 11.13
N THR A 27 -12.28 7.97 10.78
CA THR A 27 -13.71 7.70 10.73
C THR A 27 -14.24 7.81 9.31
N ARG A 28 -15.04 6.82 8.90
CA ARG A 28 -15.77 6.86 7.64
C ARG A 28 -17.22 6.47 7.88
N ARG A 29 -18.16 7.31 7.41
CA ARG A 29 -19.61 7.04 7.52
C ARG A 29 -20.07 6.70 8.95
N GLY A 30 -19.45 7.32 9.96
CA GLY A 30 -19.80 7.14 11.37
C GLY A 30 -19.14 5.93 12.06
N GLU A 31 -18.29 5.18 11.36
CA GLU A 31 -17.56 4.03 11.90
C GLU A 31 -16.06 4.37 12.01
N GLU A 32 -15.44 4.05 13.14
CA GLU A 32 -14.02 4.26 13.40
C GLU A 32 -13.21 3.03 12.99
N PHE A 33 -12.06 3.26 12.37
CA PHE A 33 -11.15 2.23 11.88
C PHE A 33 -9.75 2.47 12.41
N GLU A 34 -9.06 1.42 12.86
CA GLU A 34 -7.62 1.44 13.06
C GLU A 34 -6.93 1.06 11.74
N LEU A 35 -6.09 1.96 11.24
CA LEU A 35 -5.37 1.79 9.96
C LEU A 35 -4.14 0.91 10.17
N THR A 36 -4.11 -0.22 9.48
CA THR A 36 -3.11 -1.28 9.68
C THR A 36 -2.29 -1.59 8.43
N THR A 37 -2.74 -1.16 7.25
CA THR A 37 -2.08 -1.42 5.97
C THR A 37 -2.07 -0.18 5.09
N LEU A 38 -0.96 0.06 4.38
CA LEU A 38 -0.89 0.98 3.24
C LEU A 38 -0.92 0.18 1.94
N ASN A 39 -1.70 0.65 0.97
CA ASN A 39 -1.49 0.32 -0.43
C ASN A 39 -0.63 1.43 -1.04
N VAL A 40 0.57 1.09 -1.48
CA VAL A 40 1.49 2.01 -2.16
C VAL A 40 1.48 1.67 -3.65
N ARG A 41 1.29 2.68 -4.50
CA ARG A 41 1.20 2.54 -5.95
C ARG A 41 2.29 3.36 -6.63
N LEU A 42 2.99 2.75 -7.58
CA LEU A 42 3.81 3.47 -8.54
C LEU A 42 2.93 3.91 -9.71
N LEU A 43 2.84 5.22 -9.92
CA LEU A 43 2.10 5.83 -11.02
C LEU A 43 2.95 5.86 -12.29
N ARG A 44 2.30 6.08 -13.43
CA ARG A 44 2.94 6.12 -14.75
C ARG A 44 4.01 7.21 -14.89
N ASP A 45 3.89 8.30 -14.13
CA ASP A 45 4.83 9.42 -14.12
C ASP A 45 6.02 9.20 -13.15
N GLY A 46 6.13 8.02 -12.55
CA GLY A 46 7.20 7.66 -11.61
C GLY A 46 6.94 8.07 -10.16
N HIS A 47 5.85 8.76 -9.85
CA HIS A 47 5.54 9.15 -8.47
C HIS A 47 4.81 8.04 -7.71
N LEU A 48 4.92 8.08 -6.38
CA LEU A 48 4.20 7.18 -5.49
C LEU A 48 2.90 7.80 -5.01
N ALA A 49 1.84 7.00 -4.97
CA ALA A 49 0.58 7.33 -4.31
C ALA A 49 0.28 6.29 -3.23
N ALA A 50 -0.26 6.73 -2.09
CA ALA A 50 -0.58 5.84 -0.99
C ALA A 50 -2.02 6.02 -0.47
N LYS A 51 -2.63 4.91 -0.06
CA LYS A 51 -3.92 4.86 0.64
C LYS A 51 -3.82 3.92 1.83
N ALA A 52 -4.43 4.32 2.94
CA ALA A 52 -4.48 3.49 4.14
C ALA A 52 -5.76 2.66 4.20
N TYR A 53 -5.68 1.50 4.82
CA TYR A 53 -6.78 0.58 5.05
C TYR A 53 -6.72 0.09 6.48
N GLY A 54 -7.89 -0.15 7.06
CA GLY A 54 -8.02 -0.47 8.46
C GLY A 54 -9.12 -1.47 8.77
N ARG A 55 -9.23 -1.79 10.05
CA ARG A 55 -10.29 -2.63 10.60
C ARG A 55 -11.14 -1.79 11.56
N PRO A 56 -12.47 -2.02 11.63
CA PRO A 56 -13.33 -1.36 12.59
C PRO A 56 -12.84 -1.56 14.02
N THR A 57 -12.76 -0.49 14.80
CA THR A 57 -12.34 -0.58 16.20
C THR A 57 -13.39 -1.29 17.06
N ALA A 58 -14.67 -1.20 16.69
CA ALA A 58 -15.77 -1.93 17.31
C ALA A 58 -15.80 -3.45 16.96
N GLY A 59 -14.84 -3.93 16.16
CA GLY A 59 -14.81 -5.30 15.65
C GLY A 59 -15.73 -5.52 14.45
N GLY A 60 -15.56 -6.66 13.79
CA GLY A 60 -16.27 -7.02 12.55
C GLY A 60 -15.33 -7.17 11.35
N ARG A 61 -15.91 -7.52 10.20
CA ARG A 61 -15.15 -7.58 8.93
C ARG A 61 -15.03 -6.15 8.42
N GLY A 62 -13.80 -5.64 8.36
CA GLY A 62 -13.57 -4.31 7.79
C GLY A 62 -14.08 -4.23 6.36
N ALA A 63 -14.93 -3.23 6.10
CA ALA A 63 -15.25 -2.87 4.73
C ALA A 63 -13.96 -2.44 4.01
N TYR A 64 -13.85 -2.76 2.72
CA TYR A 64 -12.71 -2.32 1.90
C TYR A 64 -12.83 -0.82 1.62
N VAL A 65 -12.51 -0.02 2.62
CA VAL A 65 -12.59 1.45 2.62
C VAL A 65 -11.17 1.98 2.73
N SER A 66 -10.84 2.91 1.82
CA SER A 66 -9.55 3.58 1.83
C SER A 66 -9.62 4.92 2.57
N PHE A 67 -8.53 5.26 3.22
CA PHE A 67 -8.32 6.48 3.98
C PHE A 67 -7.13 7.26 3.41
N ARG A 68 -7.15 8.57 3.62
CA ARG A 68 -6.01 9.42 3.28
C ARG A 68 -4.86 9.11 4.24
N VAL A 69 -3.65 9.03 3.71
CA VAL A 69 -2.44 8.98 4.54
C VAL A 69 -2.18 10.40 5.07
N PRO A 70 -2.09 10.61 6.39
CA PRO A 70 -1.83 11.93 6.95
C PRO A 70 -0.41 12.39 6.60
N ASP A 71 -0.21 13.70 6.55
CA ASP A 71 1.07 14.31 6.24
C ASP A 71 2.00 14.22 7.46
N ARG A 72 2.63 13.05 7.62
CA ARG A 72 3.59 12.74 8.68
C ARG A 72 4.90 12.27 8.04
N PRO A 73 6.05 12.85 8.38
CA PRO A 73 7.34 12.47 7.81
C PRO A 73 7.63 10.96 7.91
N GLU A 74 7.25 10.33 9.01
CA GLU A 74 7.47 8.90 9.28
C GLU A 74 6.65 8.00 8.34
N LEU A 75 5.44 8.42 7.96
CA LEU A 75 4.62 7.68 7.00
C LEU A 75 5.11 7.89 5.56
N ALA A 76 5.62 9.08 5.24
CA ALA A 76 6.25 9.33 3.95
C ALA A 76 7.52 8.49 3.78
N ALA A 77 8.35 8.40 4.84
CA ALA A 77 9.52 7.53 4.87
C ALA A 77 9.13 6.06 4.67
N LEU A 78 8.12 5.57 5.41
CA LEU A 78 7.59 4.22 5.26
C LEU A 78 7.16 3.90 3.82
N VAL A 79 6.51 4.85 3.13
CA VAL A 79 6.10 4.69 1.73
C VAL A 79 7.31 4.58 0.80
N SER A 80 8.34 5.41 0.99
CA SER A 80 9.57 5.37 0.18
C SER A 80 10.34 4.07 0.38
N GLU A 81 10.62 3.72 1.64
CA GLU A 81 11.36 2.51 2.00
C GLU A 81 10.64 1.24 1.51
N ALA A 82 9.31 1.22 1.57
CA ALA A 82 8.54 0.09 1.05
C ALA A 82 8.67 -0.06 -0.47
N ALA A 83 8.70 1.04 -1.23
CA ALA A 83 8.88 1.00 -2.67
C ALA A 83 10.28 0.51 -3.06
N GLU A 84 11.33 0.99 -2.37
CA GLU A 84 12.71 0.54 -2.55
C GLU A 84 12.82 -0.97 -2.26
N ARG A 85 12.30 -1.40 -1.11
CA ARG A 85 12.31 -2.81 -0.72
C ARG A 85 11.54 -3.70 -1.69
N ALA A 86 10.40 -3.23 -2.20
CA ALA A 86 9.65 -3.97 -3.21
C ALA A 86 10.44 -4.13 -4.51
N GLY A 87 11.18 -3.11 -4.92
CA GLY A 87 12.11 -3.19 -6.06
C GLY A 87 13.12 -4.31 -5.89
N GLU A 88 13.80 -4.36 -4.73
CA GLU A 88 14.75 -5.44 -4.42
C GLU A 88 14.11 -6.83 -4.49
N LEU A 89 12.91 -6.99 -3.90
CA LEU A 89 12.20 -8.27 -3.87
C LEU A 89 11.78 -8.73 -5.27
N TRP A 90 11.31 -7.81 -6.12
CA TRP A 90 10.97 -8.12 -7.49
C TRP A 90 12.21 -8.47 -8.32
N THR A 91 13.31 -7.72 -8.20
CA THR A 91 14.55 -8.05 -8.91
C THR A 91 15.10 -9.42 -8.51
N ALA A 92 14.94 -9.82 -7.24
CA ALA A 92 15.41 -11.10 -6.71
C ALA A 92 14.40 -12.26 -6.86
N HIS A 93 13.30 -12.10 -7.60
CA HIS A 93 12.24 -13.12 -7.66
C HIS A 93 12.76 -14.45 -8.23
N ARG A 94 12.23 -15.58 -7.73
CA ARG A 94 12.62 -16.93 -8.21
C ARG A 94 11.68 -17.51 -9.26
N GLY A 95 10.81 -16.68 -9.83
CA GLY A 95 9.76 -17.13 -10.74
C GLY A 95 8.54 -17.70 -9.99
N LEU A 96 7.62 -18.29 -10.75
CA LEU A 96 6.47 -19.00 -10.20
C LEU A 96 6.94 -20.32 -9.56
N GLY A 97 6.34 -20.67 -8.42
CA GLY A 97 6.57 -21.93 -7.70
C GLY A 97 5.29 -22.71 -7.53
#